data_AF-S3CKB1-F1
#
_entry.id   AF-S3CKB1-F1
#
_cell.length_a   1.000
_cell.length_b   1.000
_cell.length_c   1.000
_cell.angle_alpha   90.00
_cell.angle_beta   90.00
_cell.angle_gamma   90.00
#
_symmetry.space_group_name_H-M   'P 1'
#
loop_
_entity.id
_entity.type
_entity.pdbx_description
1 polymer ?
#
loop_
_entity_poly.entity_id
_entity_poly.type
_entity_poly.pdbx_seq_one_letter_code
_entity_poly.pdbx_strand_id
1 'polypeptide(L)'
;MTNSAGGTGFSKLVDLERQQHQEAFTAPTSQYPHISAVIRFKMVSASRGIYKQVAPPHHSTLFRKNYTFLGVVFAGAFAFEMGFDNGMDKIWDSLNKGRQWKDIRAKYVQAADDDDE
;
A
#
# COMPACT_ATOMS: atom_id res chain seq x y z
N MET A 1 -58.67 -3.72 -0.36
CA MET A 1 -57.21 -3.49 -0.37
C MET A 1 -56.86 -2.66 -1.59
N THR A 2 -56.98 -1.33 -1.55
CA THR A 2 -56.47 -0.47 -2.62
C THR A 2 -56.16 0.90 -2.02
N ASN A 3 -54.95 1.09 -1.47
CA ASN A 3 -54.51 2.42 -1.11
C ASN A 3 -53.88 3.09 -2.32
N SER A 4 -54.57 4.14 -2.72
CA SER A 4 -54.28 5.09 -3.77
C SER A 4 -53.04 5.92 -3.45
N ALA A 5 -52.20 6.08 -4.47
CA ALA A 5 -51.41 7.26 -4.85
C ALA A 5 -50.67 8.05 -3.75
N GLY A 6 -49.34 7.98 -3.77
CA GLY A 6 -48.48 8.88 -3.00
C GLY A 6 -47.00 8.76 -3.35
N GLY A 7 -46.64 8.81 -4.64
CA GLY A 7 -45.24 8.83 -5.09
C GLY A 7 -44.78 10.27 -5.38
N THR A 8 -44.01 10.83 -4.45
CA THR A 8 -43.35 12.15 -4.55
C THR A 8 -42.58 12.25 -5.87
N GLY A 9 -42.60 13.42 -6.54
CA GLY A 9 -42.13 13.59 -7.93
C GLY A 9 -40.73 13.08 -8.25
N PHE A 10 -39.85 12.92 -7.26
CA PHE A 10 -38.52 12.34 -7.43
C PHE A 10 -38.55 10.82 -7.73
N SER A 11 -39.48 10.06 -7.16
CA SER A 11 -39.64 8.64 -7.44
C SER A 11 -40.08 8.40 -8.88
N LYS A 12 -40.98 9.24 -9.40
CA LYS A 12 -41.37 9.19 -10.82
C LYS A 12 -40.19 9.49 -11.75
N LEU A 13 -39.30 10.40 -11.37
CA LEU A 13 -38.11 10.73 -12.15
C LEU A 13 -37.08 9.59 -12.13
N VAL A 14 -36.88 8.96 -10.97
CA VAL A 14 -36.02 7.77 -10.83
C VAL A 14 -36.60 6.57 -11.60
N ASP A 15 -37.92 6.40 -11.58
CA ASP A 15 -38.59 5.33 -12.33
C ASP A 15 -38.59 5.60 -13.83
N LEU A 16 -38.73 6.87 -14.26
CA LEU A 16 -38.58 7.29 -15.66
C LEU A 16 -37.14 7.11 -16.17
N GLU A 17 -36.14 7.39 -15.36
CA GLU A 17 -34.73 7.16 -15.71
C GLU A 17 -34.41 5.67 -15.79
N ARG A 18 -34.97 4.87 -14.88
CA ARG A 18 -34.86 3.41 -14.92
C ARG A 18 -35.59 2.82 -16.14
N GLN A 19 -36.72 3.41 -16.55
CA GLN A 19 -37.44 3.05 -17.77
C GLN A 19 -36.66 3.41 -19.03
N GLN A 20 -36.06 4.59 -19.13
CA GLN A 20 -35.20 4.98 -20.25
C GLN A 20 -34.00 4.03 -20.43
N HIS A 21 -33.36 3.62 -19.32
CA HIS A 21 -32.27 2.65 -19.36
C HIS A 21 -32.73 1.23 -19.73
N GLN A 22 -33.96 0.85 -19.42
CA GLN A 22 -34.51 -0.47 -19.78
C GLN A 22 -34.92 -0.54 -21.26
N GLU A 23 -35.49 0.53 -21.83
CA GLU A 23 -35.83 0.59 -23.26
C GLU A 23 -34.59 0.59 -24.17
N ALA A 24 -33.51 1.22 -23.73
CA ALA A 24 -32.22 1.19 -24.45
C ALA A 24 -31.59 -0.21 -24.51
N PHE A 25 -31.94 -1.10 -23.57
CA PHE A 25 -31.44 -2.48 -23.54
C PHE A 25 -32.31 -3.46 -24.33
N THR A 26 -33.58 -3.10 -24.61
CA THR A 26 -34.54 -3.95 -25.35
C THR A 26 -34.73 -3.55 -26.81
N ALA A 27 -34.07 -2.49 -27.31
CA ALA A 27 -34.13 -2.14 -28.71
C ALA A 27 -33.54 -3.28 -29.57
N PRO A 28 -34.28 -3.85 -30.54
CA PRO A 28 -33.73 -4.85 -31.44
C PRO A 28 -32.60 -4.19 -32.23
N THR A 29 -31.38 -4.68 -32.06
CA THR A 29 -30.18 -4.28 -32.83
C THR A 29 -30.26 -4.70 -34.31
N SER A 30 -31.46 -4.78 -34.88
CA SER A 30 -31.76 -5.26 -36.22
C SER A 30 -31.65 -4.19 -37.32
N GLN A 31 -31.37 -2.92 -36.98
CA GLN A 31 -31.54 -1.81 -37.93
C GLN A 31 -30.24 -1.15 -38.41
N TYR A 32 -29.16 -1.91 -38.58
CA TYR A 32 -28.03 -1.56 -39.47
C TYR A 32 -27.36 -2.84 -40.04
N PRO A 33 -27.93 -3.52 -41.06
CA PRO A 33 -27.30 -4.73 -41.59
C PRO A 33 -26.15 -4.49 -42.59
N HIS A 34 -25.84 -3.25 -42.99
CA HIS A 34 -24.95 -3.02 -44.15
C HIS A 34 -23.49 -2.69 -43.82
N ILE A 35 -23.14 -2.39 -42.57
CA ILE A 35 -21.74 -2.08 -42.22
C ILE A 35 -21.07 -3.37 -41.72
N SER A 36 -20.78 -4.21 -42.71
CA SER A 36 -19.70 -5.20 -42.78
C SER A 36 -19.44 -6.07 -41.54
N ALA A 37 -19.89 -7.32 -41.59
CA ALA A 37 -19.31 -8.42 -40.81
C ALA A 37 -17.77 -8.49 -40.94
N VAL A 38 -17.22 -8.01 -42.06
CA VAL A 38 -15.77 -7.87 -42.32
C VAL A 38 -15.09 -6.85 -41.39
N ILE A 39 -15.80 -5.77 -40.99
CA ILE A 39 -15.29 -4.80 -39.99
C ILE A 39 -15.32 -5.41 -38.59
N ARG A 40 -16.38 -6.17 -38.25
CA ARG A 40 -16.46 -6.88 -36.96
C ARG A 40 -15.40 -7.99 -36.81
N PHE A 41 -15.05 -8.71 -37.88
CA PHE A 41 -14.02 -9.76 -37.82
C PHE A 41 -12.60 -9.18 -37.68
N LYS A 42 -12.32 -8.04 -38.31
CA LYS A 42 -11.00 -7.37 -38.20
C LYS A 42 -10.77 -6.71 -36.83
N MET A 43 -11.83 -6.33 -36.12
CA MET A 43 -11.74 -5.84 -34.73
C MET A 43 -11.60 -6.95 -33.67
N VAL A 44 -12.10 -8.16 -33.92
CA VAL A 44 -12.00 -9.28 -32.95
C VAL A 44 -10.63 -9.99 -33.02
N SER A 45 -9.94 -9.92 -34.16
CA SER A 45 -8.62 -10.56 -34.32
C SER A 45 -7.42 -9.67 -33.97
N ALA A 46 -7.60 -8.34 -33.91
CA ALA A 46 -6.50 -7.40 -33.58
C ALA A 46 -6.41 -7.04 -32.08
N SER A 47 -7.29 -7.56 -31.23
CA SER A 47 -7.35 -7.20 -29.79
C SER A 47 -6.74 -8.23 -28.83
N ARG A 48 -6.14 -9.32 -29.31
CA ARG A 48 -5.54 -10.37 -28.46
C ARG A 48 -4.04 -10.20 -28.17
N GLY A 49 -3.49 -8.99 -28.37
CA GLY A 49 -2.03 -8.77 -28.40
C GLY A 49 -1.42 -7.76 -27.44
N ILE A 50 -2.17 -7.06 -26.57
CA ILE A 50 -1.62 -5.88 -25.85
C ILE A 50 -1.71 -5.93 -24.31
N TYR A 51 -2.34 -6.94 -23.72
CA TYR A 51 -2.49 -7.01 -22.24
C TYR A 51 -1.46 -7.90 -21.52
N LYS A 52 -0.41 -8.38 -22.19
CA LYS A 52 0.60 -9.29 -21.59
C LYS A 52 2.04 -8.77 -21.59
N GLN A 53 2.28 -7.50 -21.25
CA GLN A 53 3.65 -7.01 -21.00
C GLN A 53 3.78 -5.99 -19.84
N VAL A 54 2.73 -5.72 -19.06
CA VAL A 54 2.92 -5.04 -17.78
C VAL A 54 3.27 -6.14 -16.79
N ALA A 55 4.56 -6.26 -16.46
CA ALA A 55 4.99 -7.12 -15.37
C ALA A 55 4.06 -6.84 -14.16
N PRO A 56 3.46 -7.88 -13.54
CA PRO A 56 2.61 -7.65 -12.38
C PRO A 56 3.42 -6.82 -11.37
N PRO A 57 2.81 -5.79 -10.74
CA PRO A 57 3.52 -4.98 -9.76
C PRO A 57 4.16 -5.94 -8.76
N HIS A 58 5.45 -5.78 -8.51
CA HIS A 58 6.17 -6.59 -7.54
C HIS A 58 5.42 -6.49 -6.21
N HIS A 59 4.62 -7.50 -5.89
CA HIS A 59 3.78 -7.47 -4.71
C HIS A 59 4.72 -7.62 -3.51
N SER A 60 5.10 -6.50 -2.87
CA SER A 60 5.91 -6.55 -1.65
C SER A 60 5.17 -7.37 -0.61
N THR A 61 5.67 -8.56 -0.35
CA THR A 61 5.12 -9.51 0.62
C THR A 61 5.13 -8.93 2.04
N LEU A 62 6.00 -7.95 2.29
CA LEU A 62 6.13 -7.25 3.56
C LEU A 62 5.07 -6.15 3.76
N PHE A 63 4.64 -5.49 2.69
CA PHE A 63 3.70 -4.34 2.77
C PHE A 63 2.25 -4.67 2.36
N ARG A 64 1.96 -5.89 1.89
CA ARG A 64 0.63 -6.25 1.38
C ARG A 64 -0.42 -6.49 2.46
N LYS A 65 0.00 -6.80 3.68
CA LYS A 65 -0.88 -7.23 4.77
C LYS A 65 -0.72 -6.31 5.97
N ASN A 66 -1.82 -5.67 6.41
CA ASN A 66 -1.81 -4.70 7.52
C ASN A 66 -1.18 -5.28 8.80
N TYR A 67 -1.43 -6.56 9.10
CA TYR A 67 -0.84 -7.22 10.27
C TYR A 67 0.64 -7.57 10.09
N THR A 68 1.07 -7.88 8.87
CA THR A 68 2.49 -8.15 8.57
C THR A 68 3.32 -6.89 8.74
N PHE A 69 2.78 -5.72 8.36
CA PHE A 69 3.43 -4.43 8.61
C PHE A 69 3.73 -4.22 10.10
N LEU A 70 2.74 -4.46 10.98
CA LEU A 70 2.93 -4.33 12.42
C LEU A 70 4.04 -5.28 12.94
N GLY A 71 4.05 -6.53 12.48
CA GLY A 71 5.10 -7.50 12.83
C GLY A 71 6.50 -7.07 12.37
N VAL A 72 6.61 -6.54 11.14
CA VAL A 72 7.87 -6.03 10.59
C VAL A 72 8.36 -4.81 11.36
N VAL A 73 7.47 -3.90 11.74
CA VAL A 73 7.82 -2.71 12.53
C VAL A 73 8.35 -3.11 13.91
N PHE A 74 7.69 -4.02 14.63
CA PHE A 74 8.18 -4.47 15.93
C PHE A 74 9.47 -5.27 15.83
N ALA A 75 9.57 -6.22 14.92
CA ALA A 75 10.80 -6.98 14.72
C ALA A 75 11.96 -6.07 14.30
N GLY A 76 11.68 -5.11 13.41
CA GLY A 76 12.64 -4.08 12.99
C GLY A 76 13.06 -3.18 14.14
N ALA A 77 12.14 -2.76 15.01
CA ALA A 77 12.44 -1.95 16.18
C ALA A 77 13.39 -2.68 17.15
N PHE A 78 13.10 -3.94 17.49
CA PHE A 78 13.98 -4.74 18.36
C PHE A 78 15.37 -4.97 17.74
N ALA A 79 15.42 -5.32 16.45
CA ALA A 79 16.69 -5.51 15.76
C ALA A 79 17.48 -4.19 15.64
N PHE A 80 16.78 -3.08 15.43
CA PHE A 80 17.36 -1.75 15.37
C PHE A 80 17.89 -1.32 16.72
N GLU A 81 17.12 -1.42 17.81
CA GLU A 81 17.56 -1.11 19.17
C GLU A 81 18.86 -1.85 19.52
N MET A 82 18.89 -3.18 19.33
CA MET A 82 20.07 -3.99 19.64
C MET A 82 21.31 -3.60 18.82
N GLY A 83 21.15 -3.28 17.54
CA GLY A 83 22.26 -2.87 16.68
C GLY A 83 22.68 -1.42 16.86
N PHE A 84 21.71 -0.53 17.08
CA PHE A 84 21.89 0.92 17.15
C PHE A 84 22.56 1.32 18.45
N ASP A 85 22.15 0.77 19.59
CA ASP A 85 22.79 1.08 20.88
C ASP A 85 24.28 0.72 20.84
N ASN A 86 24.59 -0.54 20.49
CA ASN A 86 25.96 -1.02 20.37
C ASN A 86 26.78 -0.29 19.28
N GLY A 87 26.13 0.12 18.19
CA GLY A 87 26.78 0.83 17.10
C GLY A 87 27.12 2.26 17.49
N MET A 88 26.16 2.97 18.08
CA MET A 88 26.29 4.37 18.45
C MET A 88 27.26 4.56 19.61
N ASP A 89 27.26 3.68 20.60
CA ASP A 89 28.25 3.70 21.67
C ASP A 89 29.67 3.58 21.11
N LYS A 90 29.92 2.62 20.19
CA LYS A 90 31.24 2.47 19.57
C LYS A 90 31.67 3.67 18.74
N ILE A 91 30.74 4.29 18.01
CA ILE A 91 31.02 5.50 17.24
C ILE A 91 31.39 6.64 18.19
N TRP A 92 30.59 6.85 19.23
CA TRP A 92 30.82 7.90 20.23
C TRP A 92 32.15 7.70 20.95
N ASP A 93 32.44 6.46 21.35
CA ASP A 93 33.66 6.06 22.03
C ASP A 93 34.89 6.32 21.19
N SER A 94 34.82 6.05 19.89
CA SER A 94 35.93 6.28 18.97
C SER A 94 36.19 7.76 18.73
N LEU A 95 35.13 8.58 18.69
CA LEU A 95 35.24 10.02 18.46
C LEU A 95 35.72 10.78 19.71
N ASN A 96 35.42 10.28 20.91
CA ASN A 96 35.75 10.94 22.18
C ASN A 96 36.86 10.22 22.97
N LYS A 97 37.70 9.42 22.30
CA LYS A 97 38.82 8.72 22.95
C LYS A 97 39.69 9.69 23.77
N GLY A 98 40.02 9.30 25.00
CA GLY A 98 40.86 10.08 25.90
C GLY A 98 40.15 11.21 26.66
N ARG A 99 38.89 11.51 26.33
CA ARG A 99 38.04 12.47 27.07
C ARG A 99 36.94 11.80 27.89
N GLN A 100 36.80 10.49 27.77
CA GLN A 100 35.76 9.76 28.45
C GLN A 100 36.22 9.37 29.86
N TRP A 101 35.29 9.44 30.82
CA TRP A 101 35.57 9.03 32.19
C TRP A 101 36.13 7.61 32.28
N LYS A 102 35.64 6.68 31.44
CA LYS A 102 36.16 5.30 31.38
C LYS A 102 37.65 5.19 30.99
N ASP A 103 38.19 6.16 30.24
CA ASP A 103 39.60 6.18 29.86
C ASP A 103 40.47 6.84 30.95
N ILE A 104 39.89 7.74 31.75
CA ILE A 104 40.59 8.56 32.73
C ILE A 104 40.51 7.94 34.14
N ARG A 105 39.43 7.20 34.46
CA ARG A 105 39.17 6.62 35.79
C ARG A 105 40.32 5.76 36.32
N ALA A 106 41.04 5.06 35.43
CA ALA A 106 42.13 4.18 35.83
C ALA A 106 43.23 4.94 36.60
N LYS A 107 43.47 6.20 36.21
CA LYS A 107 44.47 7.08 36.85
C LYS A 107 44.03 7.54 38.25
N TYR A 108 42.73 7.71 38.48
CA TYR A 108 42.22 8.20 39.77
C TYR A 108 41.99 7.08 40.77
N VAL A 109 41.58 5.88 40.32
CA VAL A 109 41.44 4.72 41.21
C VAL A 109 42.81 4.28 41.71
N GLN A 110 43.82 4.24 40.82
CA GLN A 110 45.17 3.86 41.20
C GLN A 110 45.82 4.88 42.14
N ALA A 111 45.61 6.18 41.92
CA ALA A 111 46.08 7.22 42.84
C ALA A 111 45.40 7.16 44.23
N ALA A 112 44.17 6.67 44.31
CA ALA A 112 43.50 6.47 45.59
C ALA A 112 44.04 5.26 46.35
N ASP A 113 44.36 4.17 45.65
CA ASP A 113 45.00 2.99 46.28
C ASP A 113 46.45 3.27 46.73
N ASP A 114 47.20 4.08 45.98
CA ASP A 114 48.59 4.47 46.34
C ASP A 114 48.69 5.48 47.50
N ASP A 115 47.64 6.27 47.78
CA ASP A 115 47.60 7.25 48.89
C ASP A 115 47.17 6.62 50.24
N ASP A 116 46.61 5.41 50.22
CA ASP A 116 46.11 4.67 51.41
C ASP A 116 47.11 3.60 51.94
N GLU A 117 48.30 3.44 51.32
CA GLU A 117 49.46 2.64 51.80
C GLU A 117 50.57 3.51 52.42
#